data_AF-A0A927H5L8-F1
#
_entry.id   AF-A0A927H5L8-F1
#
_cell.length_a   1.000
_cell.length_b   1.000
_cell.length_c   1.000
_cell.angle_alpha   90.00
_cell.angle_beta   90.00
_cell.angle_gamma   90.00
#
_symmetry.space_group_name_H-M   'P 1'
#
loop_
_entity.id
_entity.type
_entity.pdbx_description
1 polymer ?
#
loop_
_entity_poly.entity_id
_entity_poly.type
_entity_poly.pdbx_seq_one_letter_code
_entity_poly.pdbx_strand_id
1 'polypeptide(L)'
;MSFFIGQTQNHEDNQAQLLRVYTDLPEESGWWVVPKGVTKMTIHAEAQNTETVLFWLIPTGTETWSERKLIGYDKDGHDGWSLTWEFGHERLHDHIHVQALGSDSYTQSNSTINVTTKEP
;
A
#
# COMPACT_ATOMS: atom_id res chain seq x y z
N MET A 1 -20.29 19.98 -47.25
CA MET A 1 -19.14 19.22 -46.73
C MET A 1 -19.17 19.38 -45.23
N SER A 2 -19.67 18.38 -44.50
CA SER A 2 -19.86 18.46 -43.06
C SER A 2 -18.72 17.74 -42.38
N PHE A 3 -17.94 18.46 -41.58
CA PHE A 3 -16.91 17.90 -40.72
C PHE A 3 -17.56 17.37 -39.44
N PHE A 4 -17.38 16.07 -39.15
CA PHE A 4 -17.62 15.52 -37.82
C PHE A 4 -16.32 15.61 -37.04
N ILE A 5 -16.25 16.52 -36.06
CA ILE A 5 -15.22 16.48 -35.03
C ILE A 5 -15.77 15.53 -33.97
N GLY A 6 -15.33 14.27 -34.02
CA GLY A 6 -15.56 13.33 -32.92
C GLY A 6 -14.89 13.89 -31.67
N GLN A 7 -15.71 14.28 -30.69
CA GLN A 7 -15.19 14.62 -29.37
C GLN A 7 -14.59 13.34 -28.78
N THR A 8 -13.29 13.31 -28.59
CA THR A 8 -12.66 12.36 -27.70
C THR A 8 -13.20 12.64 -26.30
N GLN A 9 -14.11 11.79 -25.81
CA GLN A 9 -14.44 11.75 -24.39
C GLN A 9 -13.14 11.46 -23.64
N ASN A 10 -12.62 12.44 -22.90
CA ASN A 10 -11.73 12.14 -21.79
C ASN A 10 -12.61 11.39 -20.79
N HIS A 11 -12.51 10.07 -20.79
CA HIS A 11 -13.06 9.26 -19.71
C HIS A 11 -12.21 9.60 -18.49
N GLU A 12 -12.78 10.28 -17.50
CA GLU A 12 -12.13 10.36 -16.20
C GLU A 12 -11.93 8.92 -15.73
N ASP A 13 -10.67 8.53 -15.55
CA ASP A 13 -10.31 7.22 -15.07
C ASP A 13 -10.63 7.19 -13.59
N ASN A 14 -11.83 6.70 -13.26
CA ASN A 14 -12.33 6.60 -11.89
C ASN A 14 -11.88 5.31 -11.20
N GLN A 15 -10.96 4.55 -11.81
CA GLN A 15 -10.45 3.33 -11.19
C GLN A 15 -9.56 3.70 -10.00
N ALA A 16 -9.62 2.90 -8.94
CA ALA A 16 -8.67 3.00 -7.84
C ALA A 16 -7.25 2.88 -8.37
N GLN A 17 -6.37 3.78 -7.96
CA GLN A 17 -4.97 3.77 -8.36
C GLN A 17 -4.08 3.98 -7.15
N LEU A 18 -3.17 3.03 -6.94
CA LEU A 18 -2.11 3.17 -5.95
C LEU A 18 -0.86 3.67 -6.68
N LEU A 19 -0.42 4.88 -6.35
CA LEU A 19 0.70 5.56 -7.01
C LEU A 19 2.03 5.22 -6.35
N ARG A 20 2.03 5.16 -5.01
CA ARG A 20 3.24 4.93 -4.23
C ARG A 20 2.91 4.34 -2.86
N VAL A 21 3.80 3.49 -2.37
CA VAL A 21 3.81 3.00 -0.98
C VAL A 21 5.21 3.17 -0.42
N TYR A 22 5.30 3.67 0.80
CA TYR A 22 6.57 3.86 1.51
C TYR A 22 6.36 3.85 3.02
N THR A 23 7.45 3.87 3.78
CA THR A 23 7.39 4.00 5.25
C THR A 23 8.31 5.11 5.74
N ASP A 24 8.25 5.39 7.03
CA ASP A 24 9.18 6.27 7.75
C ASP A 24 10.51 5.60 8.12
N LEU A 25 10.71 4.32 7.78
CA LEU A 25 11.96 3.59 8.00
C LEU A 25 13.02 3.95 6.93
N PRO A 26 14.31 3.68 7.15
CA PRO A 26 15.32 3.78 6.09
C PRO A 26 15.14 2.66 5.06
N GLU A 27 15.36 2.98 3.77
CA GLU A 27 15.39 1.98 2.71
C GLU A 27 16.84 1.62 2.34
N GLU A 28 17.17 0.33 2.33
CA GLU A 28 18.46 -0.21 1.94
C GLU A 28 18.25 -1.36 0.95
N SER A 29 18.80 -1.25 -0.27
CA SER A 29 18.74 -2.31 -1.31
C SER A 29 17.32 -2.85 -1.60
N GLY A 30 16.31 -1.97 -1.61
CA GLY A 30 14.91 -2.34 -1.88
C GLY A 30 14.15 -2.94 -0.69
N TRP A 31 14.71 -2.81 0.52
CA TRP A 31 14.08 -3.20 1.78
C TRP A 31 13.94 -1.99 2.70
N TRP A 32 12.77 -1.82 3.29
CA TRP A 32 12.60 -0.94 4.45
C TRP A 32 13.16 -1.65 5.68
N VAL A 33 14.17 -1.06 6.30
CA VAL A 33 14.94 -1.70 7.37
C VAL A 33 14.47 -1.18 8.72
N VAL A 34 13.96 -2.08 9.58
CA VAL A 34 13.63 -1.75 10.97
C VAL A 34 14.92 -1.63 11.78
N PRO A 35 15.26 -0.43 12.30
CA PRO A 35 16.44 -0.26 13.14
C PRO A 35 16.27 -0.93 14.51
N LYS A 36 17.40 -1.21 15.18
CA LYS A 36 17.39 -1.78 16.52
C LYS A 36 16.60 -0.90 17.50
N GLY A 37 15.65 -1.50 18.20
CA GLY A 37 14.84 -0.84 19.23
C GLY A 37 13.62 -0.07 18.68
N VAL A 38 13.44 -0.02 17.36
CA VAL A 38 12.20 0.50 16.76
C VAL A 38 11.15 -0.61 16.80
N THR A 39 9.95 -0.27 17.28
CA THR A 39 8.84 -1.20 17.50
C THR A 39 7.58 -0.85 16.72
N LYS A 40 7.67 0.19 15.90
CA LYS A 40 6.58 0.70 15.07
C LYS A 40 7.09 1.33 13.79
N MET A 41 6.22 1.41 12.81
CA MET A 41 6.45 2.16 11.57
C MET A 41 5.15 2.82 11.14
N THR A 42 5.26 3.87 10.34
CA THR A 42 4.14 4.46 9.64
C THR A 42 4.23 4.08 8.17
N ILE A 43 3.22 3.39 7.67
CA ILE A 43 3.10 3.02 6.26
C ILE A 43 2.22 4.08 5.59
N HIS A 44 2.71 4.66 4.50
CA HIS A 44 2.02 5.67 3.73
C HIS A 44 1.65 5.12 2.36
N ALA A 45 0.48 5.51 1.87
CA ALA A 45 0.00 5.21 0.53
C ALA A 45 -0.44 6.50 -0.18
N GLU A 46 0.10 6.74 -1.37
CA GLU A 46 -0.42 7.75 -2.28
C GLU A 46 -1.42 7.04 -3.21
N ALA A 47 -2.69 7.41 -3.13
CA ALA A 47 -3.76 6.75 -3.87
C ALA A 47 -4.80 7.74 -4.40
N GLN A 48 -5.42 7.41 -5.53
CA GLN A 48 -6.50 8.16 -6.17
C GLN A 48 -7.75 7.29 -6.34
N ASN A 49 -8.91 7.93 -6.42
CA ASN A 49 -10.23 7.28 -6.57
C ASN A 49 -10.44 6.13 -5.59
N THR A 50 -9.97 6.31 -4.36
CA THR A 50 -9.90 5.28 -3.32
C THR A 50 -10.82 5.66 -2.17
N GLU A 51 -11.56 4.69 -1.65
CA GLU A 51 -12.43 4.84 -0.48
C GLU A 51 -11.82 4.16 0.75
N THR A 52 -11.04 3.10 0.55
CA THR A 52 -10.40 2.37 1.66
C THR A 52 -9.03 1.86 1.24
N VAL A 53 -8.05 1.98 2.11
CA VAL A 53 -6.74 1.33 1.96
C VAL A 53 -6.59 0.24 3.02
N LEU A 54 -6.30 -0.98 2.60
CA LEU A 54 -6.01 -2.12 3.47
C LEU A 54 -4.51 -2.39 3.48
N PHE A 55 -3.97 -2.64 4.67
CA PHE A 55 -2.55 -2.95 4.87
C PHE A 55 -2.42 -4.38 5.39
N TRP A 56 -1.67 -5.20 4.68
CA TRP A 56 -1.48 -6.62 4.97
C TRP A 56 -0.01 -6.93 5.19
N LEU A 57 0.29 -7.76 6.18
CA LEU A 57 1.59 -8.40 6.35
C LEU A 57 1.55 -9.79 5.72
N ILE A 58 2.56 -10.12 4.92
CA ILE A 58 2.67 -11.42 4.24
C ILE A 58 4.09 -11.96 4.44
N PRO A 59 4.26 -13.18 4.98
CA PRO A 59 5.57 -13.80 5.08
C PRO A 59 6.28 -13.88 3.72
N THR A 60 7.60 -13.70 3.70
CA THR A 60 8.40 -13.99 2.51
C THR A 60 8.34 -15.48 2.17
N GLY A 61 8.36 -15.82 0.88
CA GLY A 61 8.28 -17.19 0.40
C GLY A 61 7.35 -17.34 -0.80
N THR A 62 7.23 -18.57 -1.29
CA THR A 62 6.31 -18.92 -2.38
C THR A 62 4.95 -19.28 -1.82
N GLU A 63 3.86 -18.79 -2.44
CA GLU A 63 2.46 -19.12 -2.08
C GLU A 63 2.00 -18.73 -0.65
N THR A 64 2.71 -17.81 0.01
CA THR A 64 2.41 -17.35 1.38
C THR A 64 1.20 -16.40 1.48
N TRP A 65 0.51 -16.09 0.38
CA TRP A 65 -0.66 -15.21 0.38
C TRP A 65 -1.81 -15.70 1.29
N SER A 66 -1.93 -17.02 1.48
CA SER A 66 -2.89 -17.63 2.40
C SER A 66 -2.59 -17.34 3.87
N GLU A 67 -1.34 -16.98 4.19
CA GLU A 67 -0.85 -16.65 5.54
C GLU A 67 -0.92 -15.15 5.85
N ARG A 68 -1.45 -14.35 4.92
CA ARG A 68 -1.53 -12.89 5.10
C ARG A 68 -2.34 -12.51 6.35
N LYS A 69 -1.85 -11.49 7.04
CA LYS A 69 -2.50 -10.90 8.22
C LYS A 69 -2.89 -9.46 7.89
N LEU A 70 -4.17 -9.11 8.07
CA LEU A 70 -4.59 -7.71 8.02
C LEU A 70 -4.02 -7.00 9.25
N ILE A 71 -3.13 -6.02 9.04
CA ILE A 71 -2.52 -5.26 10.13
C ILE A 71 -3.24 -3.94 10.41
N GLY A 72 -4.03 -3.45 9.45
CA GLY A 72 -4.90 -2.30 9.63
C GLY A 72 -5.54 -1.85 8.32
N TYR A 73 -6.35 -0.81 8.41
CA TYR A 73 -6.98 -0.16 7.27
C TYR A 73 -7.21 1.31 7.56
N ASP A 74 -7.37 2.08 6.49
CA ASP A 74 -7.71 3.49 6.52
C ASP A 74 -8.92 3.74 5.61
N LYS A 75 -9.87 4.55 6.09
CA LYS A 75 -11.10 4.94 5.40
C LYS A 75 -11.23 6.46 5.26
N ASP A 76 -10.27 7.21 5.75
CA ASP A 76 -10.25 8.66 5.68
C ASP A 76 -9.05 9.11 4.82
N GLY A 77 -9.31 9.46 3.57
CA GLY A 77 -8.26 9.95 2.68
C GLY A 77 -7.91 11.42 2.90
N HIS A 78 -8.59 12.15 3.80
CA HIS A 78 -8.46 13.61 3.91
C HIS A 78 -7.12 14.07 4.49
N ASP A 79 -6.52 13.29 5.39
CA ASP A 79 -5.19 13.52 5.97
C ASP A 79 -4.08 12.68 5.30
N GLY A 80 -4.46 11.90 4.28
CA GLY A 80 -3.59 11.03 3.51
C GLY A 80 -3.62 9.59 4.03
N TRP A 81 -3.60 8.63 3.10
CA TRP A 81 -3.75 7.22 3.46
C TRP A 81 -2.54 6.71 4.24
N SER A 82 -2.76 6.30 5.49
CA SER A 82 -1.66 5.80 6.30
C SER A 82 -2.08 4.83 7.41
N LEU A 83 -1.09 4.06 7.90
CA LEU A 83 -1.23 3.20 9.06
C LEU A 83 0.02 3.30 9.92
N THR A 84 -0.14 3.72 11.18
CA THR A 84 0.88 3.46 12.20
C THR A 84 0.68 2.06 12.74
N TRP A 85 1.64 1.17 12.48
CA TRP A 85 1.59 -0.22 12.92
C TRP A 85 2.61 -0.46 14.04
N GLU A 86 2.11 -0.81 15.23
CA GLU A 86 2.89 -1.23 16.40
C GLU A 86 3.17 -2.75 16.30
N PHE A 87 4.29 -3.13 15.70
CA PHE A 87 4.72 -4.53 15.56
C PHE A 87 5.53 -5.05 16.76
N GLY A 88 5.84 -4.18 17.73
CA GLY A 88 6.50 -4.59 18.97
C GLY A 88 7.91 -5.13 18.74
N HIS A 89 8.16 -6.34 19.22
CA HIS A 89 9.46 -7.02 19.10
C HIS A 89 9.47 -8.13 18.05
N GLU A 90 8.45 -8.18 17.19
CA GLU A 90 8.43 -9.12 16.06
C GLU A 90 9.64 -8.85 15.14
N ARG A 91 10.34 -9.93 14.77
CA ARG A 91 11.37 -9.86 13.73
C ARG A 91 10.68 -9.97 12.39
N LEU A 92 10.92 -9.00 11.53
CA LEU A 92 10.32 -8.93 10.22
C LEU A 92 11.29 -9.43 9.15
N HIS A 93 10.79 -10.23 8.25
CA HIS A 93 11.36 -10.53 6.94
C HIS A 93 10.19 -10.86 6.02
N ASP A 94 9.42 -9.81 5.71
CA ASP A 94 8.03 -9.91 5.24
C ASP A 94 7.79 -8.92 4.09
N HIS A 95 6.63 -9.06 3.49
CA HIS A 95 6.06 -8.11 2.55
C HIS A 95 4.92 -7.34 3.23
N ILE A 96 4.89 -6.03 3.04
CA ILE A 96 3.70 -5.21 3.30
C ILE A 96 2.98 -5.04 1.98
N HIS A 97 1.82 -5.67 1.88
CA HIS A 97 0.93 -5.54 0.72
C HIS A 97 -0.15 -4.51 1.02
N VAL A 98 -0.26 -3.51 0.17
CA VAL A 98 -1.21 -2.42 0.29
C VAL A 98 -2.23 -2.53 -0.82
N GLN A 99 -3.50 -2.49 -0.45
CA GLN A 99 -4.63 -2.61 -1.35
C GLN A 99 -5.51 -1.36 -1.24
N ALA A 100 -5.59 -0.58 -2.31
CA ALA A 100 -6.57 0.49 -2.47
C ALA A 100 -7.86 -0.06 -3.07
N LEU A 101 -8.98 0.19 -2.41
CA LEU A 101 -10.34 -0.19 -2.84
C LEU A 101 -11.06 1.06 -3.35
N GLY A 102 -11.55 1.00 -4.58
CA GLY A 102 -12.25 2.11 -5.22
C GLY A 102 -13.68 2.27 -4.70
N SER A 103 -14.17 3.51 -4.75
CA SER A 103 -15.56 3.84 -4.41
C SER A 103 -16.58 3.21 -5.37
N ASP A 104 -16.13 2.70 -6.51
CA ASP A 104 -16.96 1.99 -7.46
C ASP A 104 -17.25 0.54 -7.05
N SER A 105 -16.70 0.05 -5.93
CA SER A 105 -16.83 -1.33 -5.43
C SER A 105 -16.28 -2.43 -6.36
N TYR A 106 -15.70 -2.08 -7.50
CA TYR A 106 -15.21 -3.02 -8.51
C TYR A 106 -13.70 -2.92 -8.72
N THR A 107 -13.14 -1.71 -8.59
CA THR A 107 -11.74 -1.46 -8.85
C THR A 107 -10.92 -1.60 -7.58
N GLN A 108 -9.77 -2.22 -7.74
CA GLN A 108 -8.75 -2.30 -6.71
C GLN A 108 -7.38 -2.14 -7.35
N SER A 109 -6.46 -1.53 -6.62
CA SER A 109 -5.06 -1.40 -7.01
C SER A 109 -4.18 -1.86 -5.85
N ASN A 110 -3.08 -2.53 -6.17
CA ASN A 110 -2.21 -3.12 -5.16
C ASN A 110 -0.75 -2.75 -5.39
N SER A 111 0.01 -2.62 -4.31
CA SER A 111 1.47 -2.57 -4.34
C SER A 111 2.04 -3.32 -3.14
N THR A 112 3.31 -3.68 -3.25
CA THR A 112 4.03 -4.40 -2.21
C THR A 112 5.36 -3.72 -1.97
N ILE A 113 5.72 -3.55 -0.70
CA ILE A 113 7.06 -3.19 -0.26
C ILE A 113 7.63 -4.30 0.62
N ASN A 114 8.95 -4.41 0.68
CA ASN A 114 9.62 -5.40 1.50
C ASN A 114 10.10 -4.75 2.81
N VAL A 115 9.96 -5.45 3.93
CA VAL A 115 10.41 -4.98 5.24
C VAL A 115 11.26 -6.05 5.93
N THR A 116 12.37 -5.63 6.51
CA THR A 116 13.27 -6.53 7.22
C THR A 116 13.79 -5.90 8.50
N THR A 117 13.96 -6.69 9.55
CA THR A 117 14.68 -6.25 10.75
C THR A 117 16.18 -6.25 10.46
N LYS A 118 16.89 -5.21 10.92
CA LYS A 118 18.35 -5.18 10.88
C LYS A 118 18.90 -6.28 11.78
N GLU A 119 19.62 -7.23 11.18
CA GLU A 119 20.31 -8.26 11.96
C GLU A 119 21.40 -7.64 12.86
N PRO A 120 21.64 -8.21 14.06
CA PRO A 120 22.65 -7.72 15.00
C PRO A 120 24.10 -7.78 14.49
#